data_AF-A0A953SA28-F1
#
_entry.id   AF-A0A953SA28-F1
#
_cell.length_a   1.000
_cell.length_b   1.000
_cell.length_c   1.000
_cell.angle_alpha   90.00
_cell.angle_beta   90.00
_cell.angle_gamma   90.00
#
_symmetry.space_group_name_H-M   'P 1'
#
loop_
_entity.id
_entity.type
_entity.pdbx_description
1 polymer ?
#
loop_
_entity_poly.entity_id
_entity_poly.type
_entity_poly.pdbx_seq_one_letter_code
_entity_poly.pdbx_strand_id
1 'polypeptide(L)'
;MKYTIFVVLFISCAITLALGARAQEAAPKVHSMTGCLEKGPEPDSYMLTHVEKGPKSVGIVSSTVNLAPHIGHKVEITGTAVPAKEAEADSKVPKAPHYMKVTAMKHIAATCP
;
A
#
# COMPACT_ATOMS: atom_id res chain seq x y z
N MET A 1 31.03 -66.78 18.23
CA MET A 1 31.77 -65.50 18.37
C MET A 1 31.24 -64.58 17.28
N LYS A 2 30.55 -63.46 17.51
CA LYS A 2 30.57 -62.48 18.61
C LYS A 2 29.16 -61.90 18.78
N TYR A 3 28.76 -61.69 20.02
CA TYR A 3 27.56 -60.97 20.44
C TYR A 3 27.83 -59.45 20.43
N THR A 4 26.83 -58.67 20.07
CA THR A 4 26.75 -57.22 20.37
C THR A 4 25.25 -56.89 20.42
N ILE A 5 24.55 -57.07 21.55
CA ILE A 5 24.47 -56.23 22.76
C ILE A 5 24.00 -54.78 22.44
N PHE A 6 22.71 -54.56 22.73
CA PHE A 6 22.03 -53.37 23.25
C PHE A 6 21.96 -52.09 22.39
N VAL A 7 20.75 -51.52 22.28
CA VAL A 7 20.35 -50.15 22.74
C VAL A 7 18.97 -49.82 22.13
N VAL A 8 17.90 -49.99 22.92
CA VAL A 8 17.05 -48.93 23.51
C VAL A 8 16.16 -48.19 22.50
N LEU A 9 14.88 -48.57 22.53
CA LEU A 9 13.69 -47.71 22.66
C LEU A 9 13.86 -46.23 22.24
N PHE A 10 13.35 -45.87 21.07
CA PHE A 10 12.83 -44.52 20.84
C PHE A 10 11.44 -44.62 20.19
N ILE A 11 10.45 -44.44 21.05
CA ILE A 11 9.03 -44.26 20.73
C ILE A 11 8.90 -43.08 19.76
N SER A 12 8.46 -43.38 18.54
CA SER A 12 8.14 -42.42 17.50
C SER A 12 6.87 -41.64 17.85
N CYS A 13 7.02 -40.59 18.64
CA CYS A 13 5.99 -39.55 18.78
C CYS A 13 6.14 -38.56 17.61
N ALA A 14 5.65 -38.96 16.43
CA ALA A 14 5.47 -38.04 15.31
C ALA A 14 4.25 -37.15 15.59
N ILE A 15 4.43 -36.13 16.44
CA ILE A 15 3.51 -35.01 16.52
C ILE A 15 3.73 -34.20 15.25
N THR A 16 2.87 -34.45 14.26
CA THR A 16 2.73 -33.60 13.09
C THR A 16 2.22 -32.24 13.55
N LEU A 17 3.14 -31.32 13.81
CA LEU A 17 2.86 -29.90 13.92
C LEU A 17 2.33 -29.44 12.55
N ALA A 18 1.02 -29.54 12.36
CA ALA A 18 0.29 -28.84 11.31
C ALA A 18 0.31 -27.34 11.66
N LEU A 19 1.45 -26.70 11.47
CA LEU A 19 1.62 -25.27 11.64
C LEU A 19 1.76 -24.62 10.25
N GLY A 20 0.70 -23.93 9.86
CA GLY A 20 0.84 -22.69 9.10
C GLY A 20 1.05 -22.84 7.60
N ALA A 21 -0.03 -23.05 6.87
CA ALA A 21 -0.26 -22.29 5.66
C ALA A 21 -1.53 -21.45 5.87
N ARG A 22 -1.45 -20.48 6.79
CA ARG A 22 -2.29 -19.29 6.63
C ARG A 22 -1.79 -18.69 5.33
N ALA A 23 -2.62 -18.66 4.30
CA ALA A 23 -2.36 -17.80 3.15
C ALA A 23 -1.99 -16.44 3.74
N GLN A 24 -0.73 -16.01 3.59
CA GLN A 24 -0.39 -14.62 3.73
C GLN A 24 -1.15 -13.96 2.58
N GLU A 25 -2.39 -13.54 2.84
CA GLU A 25 -2.95 -12.40 2.13
C GLU A 25 -1.86 -11.33 2.23
N ALA A 26 -1.16 -11.12 1.11
CA ALA A 26 -0.09 -10.16 1.06
C ALA A 26 -0.69 -8.85 1.54
N ALA A 27 -0.23 -8.36 2.71
CA ALA A 27 -0.71 -7.12 3.27
C ALA A 27 -0.66 -6.06 2.15
N PRO A 28 -1.72 -5.24 1.98
CA PRO A 28 -1.78 -4.28 0.90
C PRO A 28 -0.49 -3.45 0.89
N LYS A 29 0.30 -3.54 -0.17
CA LYS A 29 1.67 -2.97 -0.20
C LYS A 29 1.57 -1.46 -0.02
N VAL A 30 1.93 -0.99 1.17
CA VAL A 30 2.04 0.43 1.48
C VAL A 30 3.27 0.97 0.75
N HIS A 31 3.11 2.06 0.01
CA HIS A 31 4.19 2.72 -0.68
C HIS A 31 3.99 4.24 -0.69
N SER A 32 5.08 4.95 -1.00
CA SER A 32 5.13 6.40 -1.03
C SER A 32 5.34 6.93 -2.44
N MET A 33 4.78 8.09 -2.73
CA MET A 33 4.87 8.76 -4.03
C MET A 33 4.97 10.27 -3.83
N THR A 34 5.91 10.89 -4.55
CA THR A 34 6.16 12.34 -4.47
C THR A 34 5.69 13.03 -5.73
N GLY A 35 4.97 14.14 -5.58
CA GLY A 35 4.47 14.95 -6.68
C GLY A 35 3.77 16.22 -6.20
N CYS A 36 3.05 16.87 -7.11
CA CYS A 36 2.24 18.05 -6.83
C CYS A 36 0.85 17.64 -6.40
N LEU A 37 0.37 18.15 -5.27
CA LEU A 37 -1.01 17.95 -4.88
C LEU A 37 -1.90 18.96 -5.58
N GLU A 38 -2.87 18.47 -6.34
CA GLU A 38 -3.83 19.28 -7.08
C GLU A 38 -5.27 18.92 -6.69
N LYS A 39 -6.18 19.86 -6.97
CA LYS A 39 -7.62 19.60 -6.90
C LYS A 39 -7.99 18.62 -8.01
N GLY A 40 -8.86 17.67 -7.68
CA GLY A 40 -9.54 16.87 -8.69
C GLY A 40 -10.73 17.61 -9.31
N PRO A 41 -11.45 16.96 -10.25
CA PRO A 41 -12.54 17.58 -11.00
C PRO A 41 -13.79 17.85 -10.15
N GLU A 42 -13.96 17.10 -9.05
CA GLU A 42 -15.08 17.25 -8.12
C GLU A 42 -14.66 18.02 -6.86
N PRO A 43 -15.61 18.70 -6.17
CA PRO A 43 -15.36 19.25 -4.85
C PRO A 43 -14.80 18.19 -3.89
N ASP A 44 -13.82 18.58 -3.08
CA ASP A 44 -13.14 17.70 -2.11
C ASP A 44 -12.46 16.44 -2.70
N SER A 45 -12.23 16.42 -4.02
CA SER A 45 -11.40 15.42 -4.69
C SER A 45 -9.97 15.93 -4.90
N TYR A 46 -9.00 15.03 -4.87
CA TYR A 46 -7.57 15.37 -4.95
C TYR A 46 -6.81 14.40 -5.85
N MET A 47 -5.77 14.89 -6.49
CA MET A 47 -4.85 14.07 -7.27
C MET A 47 -3.40 14.49 -7.08
N LEU A 48 -2.48 13.55 -7.21
CA LEU A 48 -1.07 13.82 -7.30
C LEU A 48 -0.68 13.90 -8.79
N THR A 49 -0.18 15.04 -9.23
CA THR A 49 0.37 15.24 -10.58
C THR A 49 1.89 15.41 -10.51
N HIS A 50 2.55 15.55 -11.65
CA HIS A 50 4.01 15.77 -11.74
C HIS A 50 4.80 14.79 -10.84
N VAL A 51 4.36 13.54 -10.84
CA VAL A 51 4.91 12.51 -9.96
C VAL A 51 6.35 12.24 -10.39
N GLU A 52 7.28 12.30 -9.43
CA GLU A 52 8.71 12.20 -9.73
C GLU A 52 9.10 10.82 -10.27
N LYS A 53 8.45 9.77 -9.74
CA LYS A 53 8.75 8.37 -10.06
C LYS A 53 7.45 7.59 -10.18
N GLY A 54 7.27 6.95 -11.33
CA GLY A 54 6.16 6.03 -11.60
C GLY A 54 5.09 6.61 -12.54
N PRO A 55 3.79 6.43 -12.26
CA PRO A 55 2.70 6.84 -13.13
C PRO A 55 2.63 8.36 -13.28
N LYS A 56 2.02 8.83 -14.38
CA LYS A 56 1.90 10.28 -14.67
C LYS A 56 1.12 11.06 -13.62
N SER A 57 0.11 10.44 -13.03
CA SER A 57 -0.70 11.00 -11.96
C SER A 57 -1.27 9.89 -11.07
N VAL A 58 -1.72 10.28 -9.88
CA VAL A 58 -2.34 9.38 -8.89
C VAL A 58 -3.66 9.98 -8.44
N GLY A 59 -4.75 9.24 -8.61
CA GLY A 59 -6.06 9.60 -8.06
C GLY A 59 -6.12 9.25 -6.58
N ILE A 60 -6.52 10.19 -5.74
CA ILE A 60 -6.68 9.94 -4.30
C ILE A 60 -8.12 9.49 -4.06
N VAL A 61 -8.28 8.22 -3.69
CA VAL A 61 -9.59 7.60 -3.42
C VAL A 61 -10.14 8.06 -2.08
N SER A 62 -9.26 8.12 -1.09
CA SER A 62 -9.57 8.62 0.25
C SER A 62 -8.28 9.01 0.96
N SER A 63 -8.38 9.88 1.97
CA SER A 63 -7.25 10.30 2.79
C SER A 63 -7.63 10.36 4.26
N THR A 64 -6.76 9.89 5.15
CA THR A 64 -6.90 10.09 6.61
C THR A 64 -6.30 11.42 7.09
N VAL A 65 -5.57 12.12 6.21
CA VAL A 65 -4.98 13.44 6.47
C VAL A 65 -5.72 14.52 5.68
N ASN A 66 -5.77 15.75 6.21
CA ASN A 66 -6.41 16.87 5.54
C ASN A 66 -5.53 17.37 4.37
N LEU A 67 -5.96 17.14 3.14
CA LEU A 67 -5.23 17.48 1.92
C LEU A 67 -5.49 18.91 1.43
N ALA A 68 -6.62 19.51 1.81
CA ALA A 68 -7.05 20.83 1.33
C ALA A 68 -6.00 21.95 1.52
N PRO A 69 -5.30 22.05 2.67
CA PRO A 69 -4.30 23.11 2.91
C PRO A 69 -3.02 22.95 2.10
N HIS A 70 -2.87 21.83 1.39
CA HIS A 70 -1.64 21.45 0.70
C HIS A 70 -1.80 21.47 -0.82
N ILE A 71 -2.93 21.92 -1.33
CA ILE A 71 -3.14 22.10 -2.78
C ILE A 71 -2.11 23.11 -3.29
N GLY A 72 -1.44 22.77 -4.40
CA GLY A 72 -0.37 23.54 -4.99
C GLY A 72 1.00 23.30 -4.36
N HIS A 73 1.09 22.49 -3.30
CA HIS A 73 2.34 22.14 -2.65
C HIS A 73 2.94 20.88 -3.29
N LYS A 74 4.25 20.74 -3.18
CA LYS A 74 4.94 19.48 -3.43
C LYS A 74 4.88 18.63 -2.17
N VAL A 75 4.37 17.40 -2.30
CA VAL A 75 4.14 16.50 -1.17
C VAL A 75 4.57 15.09 -1.52
N GLU A 76 4.92 14.32 -0.49
CA GLU A 76 5.08 12.88 -0.55
C GLU A 76 3.88 12.25 0.17
N ILE A 77 3.05 11.52 -0.56
CA ILE A 77 1.92 10.78 0.00
C ILE A 77 2.33 9.33 0.22
N THR A 78 1.89 8.76 1.34
CA THR A 78 2.07 7.34 1.66
C THR A 78 0.71 6.70 1.81
N GLY A 79 0.55 5.53 1.22
CA GLY A 79 -0.73 4.86 1.23
C GLY A 79 -0.70 3.51 0.53
N THR A 80 -1.90 2.99 0.29
CA THR A 80 -2.13 1.69 -0.33
C THR A 80 -2.71 1.86 -1.73
N ALA A 81 -2.18 1.12 -2.69
CA ALA A 81 -2.71 1.04 -4.05
C ALA A 81 -4.16 0.50 -4.07
N VAL A 82 -5.01 1.13 -4.88
CA VAL A 82 -6.39 0.68 -5.12
C VAL A 82 -6.51 0.21 -6.57
N PRO A 83 -7.13 -0.95 -6.85
CA PRO A 83 -7.43 -1.35 -8.21
C PRO A 83 -8.34 -0.34 -8.91
N ALA A 84 -8.07 -0.05 -10.20
CA ALA A 84 -8.84 0.92 -10.97
C ALA A 84 -10.36 0.64 -10.94
N LYS A 85 -10.77 -0.64 -11.04
CA LYS A 85 -12.18 -1.05 -10.99
C LYS A 85 -12.88 -0.65 -9.69
N GLU A 86 -12.16 -0.65 -8.57
CA GLU A 86 -12.70 -0.26 -7.27
C GLU A 86 -12.69 1.26 -7.10
N ALA A 87 -11.62 1.93 -7.53
CA ALA A 87 -11.50 3.38 -7.44
C ALA A 87 -12.53 4.10 -8.30
N GLU A 88 -12.71 3.63 -9.54
CA GLU A 88 -13.62 4.23 -10.53
C GLU A 88 -15.09 3.88 -10.30
N ALA A 89 -15.39 3.01 -9.33
CA ALA A 89 -16.77 2.78 -8.89
C ALA A 89 -17.36 4.01 -8.19
N ASP A 90 -16.51 4.87 -7.62
CA ASP A 90 -16.90 6.18 -7.11
C ASP A 90 -16.60 7.25 -8.19
N SER A 91 -17.67 7.86 -8.71
CA SER A 91 -17.58 8.88 -9.75
C SER A 91 -16.85 10.15 -9.30
N LYS A 92 -16.64 10.33 -7.98
CA LYS A 92 -15.91 11.47 -7.42
C LYS A 92 -14.41 11.29 -7.45
N VAL A 93 -13.94 10.07 -7.64
CA VAL A 93 -12.50 9.79 -7.71
C VAL A 93 -11.96 10.26 -9.06
N PRO A 94 -10.92 11.10 -9.07
CA PRO A 94 -10.35 11.58 -10.32
C PRO A 94 -9.71 10.43 -11.10
N LYS A 95 -10.06 10.30 -12.38
CA LYS A 95 -9.48 9.27 -13.24
C LYS A 95 -7.98 9.47 -13.40
N ALA A 96 -7.22 8.41 -13.11
CA ALA A 96 -5.76 8.45 -13.11
C ALA A 96 -5.19 7.07 -13.48
N PRO A 97 -3.94 7.00 -13.97
CA PRO A 97 -3.26 5.73 -14.25
C PRO A 97 -2.92 4.94 -12.98
N HIS A 98 -3.02 5.55 -11.80
CA HIS A 98 -2.85 4.89 -10.51
C HIS A 98 -3.79 5.48 -9.46
N TYR A 99 -4.15 4.69 -8.45
CA TYR A 99 -5.08 5.10 -7.39
C TYR A 99 -4.54 4.71 -6.02
N MET A 100 -4.74 5.58 -5.04
CA MET A 100 -4.26 5.33 -3.67
C MET A 100 -5.25 5.77 -2.60
N LYS A 101 -5.28 5.00 -1.50
CA LYS A 101 -5.81 5.46 -0.20
C LYS A 101 -4.65 5.99 0.63
N VAL A 102 -4.67 7.29 0.89
CA VAL A 102 -3.58 7.99 1.59
C VAL A 102 -3.76 7.87 3.09
N THR A 103 -2.72 7.43 3.78
CA THR A 103 -2.68 7.29 5.24
C THR A 103 -1.72 8.28 5.90
N ALA A 104 -0.75 8.80 5.15
CA ALA A 104 0.16 9.81 5.64
C ALA A 104 0.60 10.74 4.50
N MET A 105 0.97 11.96 4.86
CA MET A 105 1.55 12.96 3.97
C MET A 105 2.77 13.56 4.64
N LYS A 106 3.84 13.73 3.86
CA LYS A 106 4.97 14.59 4.19
C LYS A 106 4.99 15.79 3.26
N HIS A 107 4.99 16.98 3.84
CA HIS A 107 5.17 18.21 3.08
C HIS A 107 6.62 18.35 2.62
N ILE A 108 6.84 18.57 1.32
CA ILE A 108 8.19 18.68 0.73
C ILE A 108 8.52 20.13 0.38
N ALA A 109 7.61 20.85 -0.27
CA ALA A 109 7.77 22.27 -0.58
C ALA A 109 6.41 22.98 -0.67
N ALA A 110 6.37 24.25 -0.26
CA ALA A 110 5.17 25.08 -0.25
C ALA A 110 4.61 25.40 -1.65
N THR A 111 5.43 25.25 -2.68
CA THR A 111 5.01 25.45 -4.08
C THR A 111 5.50 24.27 -4.90
N CYS A 112 4.66 23.83 -5.83
CA CYS A 112 5.09 22.89 -6.85
C CYS A 112 5.72 23.62 -8.03
N PRO A 113 6.93 23.23 -8.47
CA PRO A 113 7.64 23.86 -9.58
C PRO A 113 6.99 23.57 -10.93
#